data_AF-A0A336N7U4-F1
#
_entry.id   AF-A0A336N7U4-F1
#
_cell.length_a   1.000
_cell.length_b   1.000
_cell.length_c   1.000
_cell.angle_alpha   90.00
_cell.angle_beta   90.00
_cell.angle_gamma   90.00
#
_symmetry.space_group_name_H-M   'P 1'
#
loop_
_entity.id
_entity.type
_entity.pdbx_description
1 polymer ?
#
loop_
_entity_poly.entity_id
_entity_poly.type
_entity_poly.pdbx_seq_one_letter_code
_entity_poly.pdbx_strand_id
1 'polypeptide(L)' 'MEKELNNIAGVVTNGIFALRPANTVIVGTPNGAKII' A
#
# COMPACT_ATOMS: atom_id res chain seq x y z
N MET A 1 3.62 11.71 -4.30
CA MET A 1 2.39 11.12 -4.87
C MET A 1 1.24 10.91 -3.88
N GLU A 2 1.22 9.94 -2.95
CA GLU A 2 0.06 9.73 -2.04
C GLU A 2 -0.37 11.02 -1.32
N LYS A 3 0.60 11.72 -0.72
CA LYS A 3 0.37 12.99 -0.04
C LYS A 3 -0.14 14.11 -0.97
N GLU A 4 0.30 14.11 -2.22
CA GLU A 4 -0.14 15.11 -3.22
C GLU A 4 -1.59 14.85 -3.63
N LEU A 5 -1.96 13.59 -3.88
CA LEU A 5 -3.32 13.20 -4.23
C LEU A 5 -4.31 13.48 -3.08
N ASN A 6 -3.90 13.23 -1.84
CA ASN A 6 -4.73 13.53 -0.65
C ASN A 6 -5.06 15.02 -0.49
N ASN A 7 -4.25 15.92 -1.06
CA ASN A 7 -4.44 17.36 -0.95
C ASN A 7 -5.31 17.94 -2.09
N ILE A 8 -5.82 17.11 -3.01
CA ILE A 8 -6.72 17.55 -4.07
C ILE A 8 -8.14 17.66 -3.50
N ALA A 9 -8.76 18.83 -3.65
CA ALA A 9 -10.13 19.07 -3.18
C ALA A 9 -11.10 18.04 -3.80
N GLY A 10 -11.95 17.44 -2.95
CA GLY A 10 -12.91 16.42 -3.37
C GLY A 10 -12.36 14.98 -3.37
N VAL A 11 -11.06 14.77 -3.15
CA VAL A 11 -10.52 13.43 -2.89
C VAL A 11 -10.90 12.99 -1.48
N VAL A 12 -11.58 11.85 -1.39
CA VAL A 12 -11.98 11.25 -0.10
C VAL A 12 -10.84 10.37 0.43
N THR A 13 -10.32 9.48 -0.42
CA THR A 13 -9.13 8.66 -0.14
C THR A 13 -8.52 8.25 -1.49
N ASN A 14 -7.22 8.02 -1.52
CA ASN A 14 -6.57 7.31 -2.62
C ASN A 14 -6.15 5.90 -2.17
N GLY A 15 -5.82 5.03 -3.13
CA GLY A 15 -5.47 3.62 -2.87
C GLY A 15 -3.98 3.35 -2.64
N ILE A 16 -3.18 4.39 -2.44
CA ILE A 16 -1.73 4.27 -2.24
C ILE A 16 -1.46 4.22 -0.73
N PHE A 17 -0.77 3.18 -0.28
CA PHE A 17 -0.39 2.97 1.12
C PHE A 17 1.12 3.13 1.27
N ALA A 18 1.65 4.31 0.93
CA ALA A 18 3.07 4.63 0.97
C ALA A 18 3.49 5.36 2.26
N LEU A 19 2.62 6.20 2.83
CA LEU A 19 2.85 6.88 4.12
C LEU A 19 2.79 5.90 5.29
N ARG A 20 2.00 4.82 5.15
CA ARG A 20 1.93 3.71 6.10
C ARG A 20 1.90 2.38 5.32
N PRO A 21 3.08 1.88 4.91
CA PRO A 21 3.18 0.63 4.16
C PRO A 21 2.98 -0.59 5.07
N ALA A 22 2.89 -1.76 4.46
CA ALA A 22 2.90 -3.02 5.19
C ALA A 22 4.23 -3.19 5.96
N ASN A 23 4.14 -3.67 7.20
CA ASN A 23 5.31 -4.02 8.01
C ASN A 23 5.90 -5.39 7.63
N THR A 24 5.07 -6.27 7.08
CA THR A 24 5.43 -7.61 6.62
C THR A 24 4.46 -8.00 5.51
N VAL A 25 4.98 -8.60 4.45
CA VAL A 25 4.22 -9.08 3.30
C VAL A 25 4.36 -10.59 3.21
N ILE A 26 3.24 -11.30 3.22
CA ILE A 26 3.20 -12.75 3.03
C ILE A 26 2.70 -13.02 1.61
N VAL A 27 3.59 -13.53 0.76
CA VAL A 27 3.30 -13.86 -0.64
C VAL A 27 3.10 -15.36 -0.77
N GLY A 28 1.92 -15.78 -1.23
CA GLY A 28 1.69 -17.17 -1.61
C GLY A 28 2.45 -17.50 -2.90
N THR A 29 3.29 -18.54 -2.88
CA THR A 29 4.01 -19.06 -4.06
C THR A 29 3.75 -20.55 -4.22
N PRO A 30 4.01 -21.15 -5.41
CA PRO A 30 3.89 -22.60 -5.59
C PRO A 30 4.77 -23.43 -4.65
N ASN A 31 5.86 -22.85 -4.13
CA ASN A 31 6.79 -23.51 -3.22
C ASN A 31 6.48 -23.23 -1.74
N GLY A 32 5.38 -22.51 -1.44
CA GLY A 32 4.97 -22.13 -0.09
C GLY A 32 4.88 -20.62 0.13
N ALA A 33 4.60 -20.21 1.37
CA ALA A 33 4.51 -18.81 1.76
C ALA A 33 5.90 -18.17 1.86
N LYS A 34 6.10 -17.02 1.20
CA LYS A 34 7.30 -16.18 1.30
C LYS A 34 6.99 -14.96 2.15
N ILE A 35 7.81 -14.69 3.15
CA ILE A 35 7.69 -13.54 4.04
C ILE A 35 8.73 -12.49 3.63
N ILE A 36 8.30 -11.25 3.40
CA ILE A 36 9.12 -10.11 2.97
C ILE A 36 8.88 -8.92 3.91
#